data_AF-A0A8E2AXW3-F1
#
_entry.id   AF-A0A8E2AXW3-F1
#
_cell.length_a   1.000
_cell.length_b   1.000
_cell.length_c   1.000
_cell.angle_alpha   90.00
_cell.angle_beta   90.00
_cell.angle_gamma   90.00
#
_symmetry.space_group_name_H-M   'P 1'
#
loop_
_entity.id
_entity.type
_entity.pdbx_description
1 polymer ?
#
loop_
_entity_poly.entity_id
_entity_poly.type
_entity_poly.pdbx_seq_one_letter_code
_entity_poly.pdbx_strand_id
1 'polypeptide(L)'
;MVKSANFEGLLSGLTRKSSSILVQLRTGRAPLNQHLHRIGKSDTPSCPNCGAERETIPHFFFTCPIYHRLRIALRRQLGRTALSLRGLLATPTAIRHTLNYVNQTQRFTSTYGTLDLPAAAKG
;
A
#
# COMPACT_ATOMS: atom_id res chain seq x y z
N MET A 1 -20.04 8.04 -15.79
CA MET A 1 -19.15 8.97 -15.04
C MET A 1 -18.77 8.33 -13.71
N VAL A 2 -17.54 7.85 -13.55
CA VAL A 2 -17.06 7.38 -12.24
C VAL A 2 -16.80 8.61 -11.37
N LYS A 3 -17.60 8.82 -10.32
CA LYS A 3 -17.36 9.87 -9.32
C LYS A 3 -15.99 9.62 -8.70
N SER A 4 -15.00 10.46 -9.00
CA SER A 4 -13.74 10.46 -8.27
C SER A 4 -14.05 10.97 -6.86
N ALA A 5 -14.07 10.07 -5.88
CA ALA A 5 -14.20 10.46 -4.48
C ALA A 5 -12.99 11.33 -4.09
N ASN A 6 -13.24 12.41 -3.33
CA ASN A 6 -12.18 13.16 -2.67
C ASN A 6 -11.41 12.18 -1.75
N PHE A 7 -10.08 12.25 -1.75
CA PHE A 7 -9.24 11.35 -0.95
C PHE A 7 -9.58 11.44 0.54
N GLU A 8 -9.89 12.63 1.04
CA GLU A 8 -10.33 12.83 2.42
C GLU A 8 -11.60 12.04 2.74
N GLY A 9 -12.55 12.01 1.81
CA GLY A 9 -13.78 11.20 1.93
C GLY A 9 -13.54 9.70 1.80
N LEU A 10 -12.39 9.26 1.29
CA LEU A 10 -11.98 7.86 1.31
C LEU A 10 -11.34 7.46 2.64
N LEU A 11 -10.82 8.43 3.39
CA LEU A 11 -10.23 8.22 4.71
C LEU A 11 -11.28 8.32 5.82
N SER A 12 -12.43 8.95 5.57
CA SER A 12 -13.52 9.01 6.55
C SER A 12 -14.07 7.60 6.81
N GLY A 13 -13.99 7.17 8.07
CA GLY A 13 -14.37 5.82 8.50
C GLY A 13 -13.22 4.80 8.58
N LEU A 14 -12.00 5.19 8.20
CA LEU A 14 -10.80 4.39 8.48
C LEU A 14 -10.21 4.74 9.84
N THR A 15 -9.53 3.77 10.45
CA THR A 15 -8.75 4.04 11.67
C THR A 15 -7.54 4.91 11.36
N ARG A 16 -7.04 5.62 12.38
CA ARG A 16 -5.88 6.51 12.23
C ARG A 16 -4.68 5.82 11.56
N LYS A 17 -4.46 4.55 11.89
CA LYS A 17 -3.35 3.74 11.35
C LYS A 17 -3.52 3.50 9.85
N SER A 18 -4.68 2.99 9.44
CA SER A 18 -5.01 2.77 8.02
C SER A 18 -4.97 4.07 7.22
N SER A 19 -5.50 5.17 7.77
CA SER A 19 -5.41 6.48 7.12
C SER A 19 -3.97 6.95 6.97
N SER A 20 -3.14 6.80 8.01
CA SER A 20 -1.73 7.21 7.99
C SER A 20 -0.94 6.50 6.88
N ILE A 21 -1.03 5.17 6.79
CA ILE A 21 -0.29 4.42 5.76
C ILE A 21 -0.79 4.77 4.35
N LEU A 22 -2.10 4.98 4.14
CA LEU A 22 -2.62 5.39 2.82
C LEU A 22 -2.11 6.77 2.39
N VAL A 23 -2.10 7.74 3.31
CA VAL A 23 -1.54 9.08 3.06
C VAL A 23 -0.05 8.98 2.72
N GLN A 24 0.70 8.19 3.48
CA GLN A 24 2.13 8.00 3.24
C GLN A 24 2.41 7.28 1.92
N LEU A 25 1.63 6.26 1.57
CA LEU A 25 1.72 5.59 0.29
C LEU A 25 1.45 6.57 -0.85
N ARG A 26 0.38 7.37 -0.74
CA ARG A 26 0.03 8.39 -1.75
C ARG A 26 1.11 9.46 -1.93
N THR A 27 1.78 9.84 -0.85
CA THR A 27 2.76 10.95 -0.84
C THR A 27 4.22 10.50 -1.00
N GLY A 28 4.49 9.19 -1.17
CA GLY A 28 5.85 8.69 -1.31
C GLY A 28 6.65 8.69 0.01
N ARG A 29 5.96 8.66 1.15
CA ARG A 29 6.54 8.76 2.50
C ARG A 29 6.33 7.51 3.36
N ALA A 30 5.88 6.40 2.75
CA ALA A 30 5.72 5.16 3.47
C ALA A 30 7.07 4.66 4.01
N PRO A 31 7.13 4.00 5.18
CA PRO A 31 8.36 3.54 5.81
C PRO A 31 8.91 2.28 5.12
N LEU A 32 9.19 2.40 3.83
CA LEU A 32 10.01 1.48 3.04
C LEU A 32 11.46 1.96 3.09
N ASN A 33 12.42 1.05 2.89
CA ASN A 33 13.82 1.32 3.14
C ASN A 33 14.39 2.49 2.33
N GLN A 34 13.93 2.72 1.09
CA GLN A 34 14.36 3.91 0.34
C GLN A 34 14.03 5.22 1.08
N HIS A 35 12.81 5.32 1.63
CA HIS A 35 12.40 6.51 2.38
C HIS A 35 13.10 6.57 3.74
N LEU A 36 13.17 5.45 4.46
CA LEU A 36 13.80 5.37 5.77
C LEU A 36 15.29 5.73 5.71
N HIS A 37 16.01 5.24 4.70
CA HIS A 37 17.41 5.59 4.48
C HIS A 37 17.57 7.09 4.21
N ARG A 38 16.71 7.69 3.38
CA ARG A 38 16.73 9.13 3.10
C ARG A 38 16.57 10.00 4.36
N ILE A 39 15.85 9.52 5.37
CA ILE A 39 15.63 10.23 6.64
C ILE A 39 16.53 9.73 7.79
N GLY A 40 17.55 8.91 7.50
CA GLY A 40 18.49 8.38 8.50
C GLY A 40 17.87 7.38 9.50
N LYS A 41 16.82 6.64 9.10
CA LYS A 41 16.14 5.62 9.91
C LYS A 41 16.38 4.18 9.42
N SER A 42 17.20 4.00 8.39
CA SER A 42 17.67 2.70 7.90
C SER A 42 19.09 2.87 7.39
N ASP A 43 19.96 1.89 7.64
CA ASP A 43 21.35 1.90 7.17
C ASP A 43 21.47 1.69 5.66
N THR A 44 20.43 1.15 5.03
CA THR A 44 20.40 0.85 3.59
C THR A 44 19.05 1.17 2.95
N PRO A 45 19.03 1.61 1.67
CA PRO A 45 17.80 1.76 0.90
C PRO A 45 17.26 0.43 0.35
N SER A 46 18.02 -0.66 0.43
CA SER A 46 17.70 -1.95 -0.20
C SER A 46 16.48 -2.63 0.40
N CYS A 47 15.78 -3.43 -0.41
CA CYS A 47 14.67 -4.25 0.07
C CYS A 47 15.20 -5.39 0.96
N PRO A 48 14.75 -5.48 2.22
CA PRO A 48 15.25 -6.50 3.14
C PRO A 48 14.76 -7.90 2.75
N ASN A 49 13.66 -7.99 1.99
CA ASN A 49 13.04 -9.28 1.65
C ASN A 49 13.64 -9.92 0.39
N CYS A 50 14.05 -9.12 -0.60
CA CYS A 50 14.52 -9.64 -1.89
C CYS A 50 15.90 -9.14 -2.31
N GLY A 51 16.54 -8.26 -1.52
CA GLY A 51 17.88 -7.74 -1.83
C GLY A 51 17.96 -6.72 -2.97
N ALA A 52 16.83 -6.26 -3.52
CA ALA A 52 16.86 -5.21 -4.55
C ALA A 52 17.50 -3.92 -4.00
N GLU A 53 18.27 -3.21 -4.82
CA GLU A 53 19.03 -2.01 -4.42
C GLU A 53 18.17 -0.93 -3.73
N ARG A 54 16.91 -0.80 -4.14
CA ARG A 54 16.00 0.23 -3.59
C ARG A 54 14.60 -0.33 -3.35
N GLU A 55 14.18 -0.28 -2.10
CA GLU A 55 12.80 -0.57 -1.71
C GLU A 55 11.92 0.66 -1.89
N THR A 56 11.44 0.85 -3.12
CA THR A 56 10.55 1.95 -3.49
C THR A 56 9.08 1.52 -3.38
N ILE A 57 8.13 2.47 -3.37
CA ILE A 57 6.69 2.13 -3.46
C ILE A 57 6.37 1.33 -4.74
N PRO A 58 6.87 1.72 -5.94
CA PRO A 58 6.75 0.89 -7.13
C PRO A 58 7.32 -0.52 -6.96
N HIS A 59 8.48 -0.65 -6.31
CA HIS A 59 9.06 -1.96 -6.04
C HIS A 59 8.12 -2.81 -5.18
N PHE A 60 7.68 -2.26 -4.06
CA PHE A 60 6.78 -2.93 -3.12
C PHE A 60 5.48 -3.40 -3.77
N PHE A 61 4.82 -2.57 -4.58
CA PHE A 61 3.50 -2.90 -5.17
C PHE A 61 3.55 -3.62 -6.51
N PHE A 62 4.65 -3.53 -7.27
CA PHE A 62 4.62 -3.98 -8.67
C PHE A 62 5.72 -4.97 -9.05
N THR A 63 6.90 -4.93 -8.41
CA THR A 63 8.06 -5.70 -8.90
C THR A 63 8.70 -6.65 -7.88
N CYS A 64 8.56 -6.45 -6.56
CA CYS A 64 9.23 -7.27 -5.55
C CYS A 64 8.94 -8.77 -5.71
N PRO A 65 9.90 -9.64 -6.02
CA PRO A 65 9.60 -11.05 -6.33
C PRO A 65 8.95 -11.80 -5.16
N ILE A 66 9.29 -11.45 -3.91
CA ILE A 66 8.73 -12.06 -2.69
C ILE A 66 7.21 -11.89 -2.62
N TYR A 67 6.68 -10.75 -3.05
CA TYR A 67 5.25 -10.47 -3.01
C TYR A 67 4.50 -10.85 -4.30
N HIS A 68 5.12 -11.63 -5.19
CA HIS A 68 4.54 -11.96 -6.49
C HIS A 68 3.15 -12.61 -6.39
N ARG A 69 2.99 -13.61 -5.50
CA ARG A 69 1.70 -14.29 -5.30
C ARG A 69 0.62 -13.33 -4.77
N LEU A 70 0.98 -12.46 -3.82
CA LEU A 70 0.08 -11.44 -3.28
C LEU A 70 -0.33 -10.42 -4.33
N ARG A 71 0.59 -10.03 -5.23
CA ARG A 71 0.26 -9.14 -6.37
C ARG A 71 -0.68 -9.80 -7.36
N ILE A 72 -0.51 -11.09 -7.66
CA ILE A 72 -1.46 -11.82 -8.52
C ILE A 72 -2.84 -11.81 -7.88
N ALA A 73 -2.94 -12.10 -6.57
CA ALA A 73 -4.21 -12.06 -5.86
C ALA A 73 -4.86 -10.66 -5.91
N LEU A 74 -4.06 -9.60 -5.65
CA LEU A 74 -4.52 -8.21 -5.74
C LEU A 74 -5.03 -7.86 -7.14
N ARG A 75 -4.32 -8.28 -8.19
CA ARG A 75 -4.73 -8.08 -9.59
C ARG A 75 -5.99 -8.86 -9.96
N ARG A 76 -6.20 -10.05 -9.40
CA ARG A 76 -7.46 -10.80 -9.60
C ARG A 76 -8.66 -10.06 -9.02
N GLN A 77 -8.48 -9.35 -7.91
CA GLN A 77 -9.55 -8.59 -7.25
C GLN A 77 -9.83 -7.23 -7.93
N LEU A 78 -8.79 -6.56 -8.43
CA LEU A 78 -8.90 -5.17 -8.92
C LEU A 78 -8.70 -4.99 -10.42
N GLY A 79 -8.29 -6.04 -11.15
CA GLY A 79 -7.98 -5.98 -12.58
C GLY A 79 -6.95 -4.90 -12.91
N ARG A 80 -7.26 -4.06 -13.91
CA ARG A 80 -6.39 -2.97 -14.37
C ARG A 80 -6.12 -1.90 -13.31
N THR A 81 -7.02 -1.74 -12.33
CA THR A 81 -6.86 -0.78 -11.23
C THR A 81 -5.61 -1.08 -10.38
N ALA A 82 -5.22 -2.35 -10.26
CA ALA A 82 -4.01 -2.75 -9.53
C ALA A 82 -2.69 -2.49 -10.27
N LEU A 83 -2.71 -1.87 -11.45
CA LEU A 83 -1.49 -1.57 -12.22
C LEU A 83 -0.92 -0.17 -11.94
N SER A 84 -1.61 0.65 -11.12
CA SER A 84 -1.13 1.98 -10.76
C SER A 84 -1.39 2.27 -9.28
N LEU A 85 -0.48 3.02 -8.66
CA LEU A 85 -0.65 3.45 -7.27
C LEU A 85 -1.89 4.32 -7.10
N ARG A 86 -2.18 5.19 -8.10
CA ARG A 86 -3.41 5.98 -8.12
C ARG A 86 -4.65 5.09 -8.09
N GLY A 87 -4.69 4.04 -8.90
CA GLY A 87 -5.80 3.08 -8.94
C GLY A 87 -5.99 2.33 -7.62
N LEU A 88 -4.89 1.85 -7.02
CA LEU A 88 -4.90 1.17 -5.72
C LEU A 88 -5.50 2.02 -4.58
N LEU A 89 -5.48 3.34 -4.73
CA LEU A 89 -5.92 4.32 -3.72
C LEU A 89 -7.13 5.15 -4.18
N ALA A 90 -7.82 4.74 -5.26
CA ALA A 90 -8.86 5.56 -5.91
C ALA A 90 -10.28 5.38 -5.36
N THR A 91 -10.61 4.20 -4.83
CA THR A 91 -11.97 3.84 -4.41
C THR A 91 -11.95 3.09 -3.08
N PRO A 92 -13.08 3.05 -2.34
CA PRO A 92 -13.15 2.29 -1.08
C PRO A 92 -12.82 0.80 -1.28
N THR A 93 -13.31 0.20 -2.37
CA THR A 93 -13.00 -1.19 -2.74
C THR A 93 -11.51 -1.38 -3.01
N ALA A 94 -10.89 -0.48 -3.79
CA ALA A 94 -9.45 -0.55 -4.06
C ALA A 94 -8.64 -0.42 -2.77
N ILE A 95 -8.99 0.54 -1.91
CA ILE A 95 -8.34 0.75 -0.61
C ILE A 95 -8.46 -0.50 0.27
N ARG A 96 -9.62 -1.13 0.34
CA ARG A 96 -9.82 -2.37 1.10
C ARG A 96 -8.84 -3.46 0.66
N HIS A 97 -8.75 -3.72 -0.64
CA HIS A 97 -7.84 -4.73 -1.17
C HIS A 97 -6.37 -4.33 -1.03
N THR A 98 -6.04 -3.05 -1.17
CA THR A 98 -4.69 -2.52 -0.94
C THR A 98 -4.25 -2.70 0.51
N LEU A 99 -5.10 -2.36 1.49
CA LEU A 99 -4.80 -2.56 2.91
C LEU A 99 -4.66 -4.06 3.24
N ASN A 100 -5.50 -4.90 2.64
CA ASN A 100 -5.35 -6.35 2.80
C ASN A 100 -4.01 -6.87 2.24
N TYR A 101 -3.58 -6.39 1.07
CA TYR A 101 -2.25 -6.67 0.53
C TYR A 101 -1.16 -6.22 1.50
N VAL A 102 -1.24 -4.97 2.00
CA VAL A 102 -0.28 -4.42 2.97
C VAL A 102 -0.19 -5.31 4.22
N ASN A 103 -1.32 -5.73 4.80
CA ASN A 103 -1.34 -6.67 5.92
C ASN A 103 -0.68 -8.01 5.57
N GLN A 104 -1.03 -8.62 4.44
CA GLN A 104 -0.49 -9.92 4.03
C GLN A 104 1.02 -9.88 3.79
N THR A 105 1.58 -8.74 3.38
CA THR A 105 3.04 -8.58 3.22
C THR A 105 3.79 -8.51 4.55
N GLN A 106 3.10 -8.20 5.66
CA GLN A 106 3.67 -7.94 6.99
C GLN A 106 4.75 -6.85 7.03
N ARG A 107 4.94 -6.10 5.93
CA ARG A 107 6.05 -5.16 5.76
C ARG A 107 6.00 -3.99 6.74
N PHE A 108 4.79 -3.66 7.18
CA PHE A 108 4.47 -2.49 7.99
C PHE A 108 4.01 -2.85 9.41
N THR A 109 4.07 -4.13 9.79
CA THR A 109 3.57 -4.63 11.08
C THR A 109 4.34 -4.04 12.26
N SER A 110 5.65 -3.79 12.14
CA SER A 110 6.42 -3.12 13.19
C SER A 110 5.98 -1.68 13.46
N THR A 111 5.51 -0.97 12.43
CA THR A 111 5.13 0.46 12.52
C THR A 111 3.66 0.64 12.88
N TYR A 112 2.78 -0.18 12.31
CA TYR A 112 1.33 -0.02 12.42
C TYR A 112 0.62 -1.19 13.12
N GLY A 113 1.26 -2.35 13.23
CA GLY A 113 0.57 -3.61 13.51
C GLY A 113 -0.35 -4.00 12.36
N THR A 114 -1.39 -4.77 12.67
CA THR A 114 -2.44 -5.13 11.70
C THR A 114 -3.33 -3.91 11.42
N LEU A 115 -3.57 -3.63 10.14
CA LEU A 115 -4.42 -2.53 9.69
C LEU A 115 -5.88 -2.97 9.56
N ASP A 116 -6.80 -2.11 9.96
CA ASP A 116 -8.23 -2.35 9.80
C ASP A 116 -8.65 -2.17 8.34
N LEU A 117 -9.48 -3.10 7.86
CA LEU A 117 -10.04 -3.06 6.52
C LEU A 117 -11.41 -2.36 6.55
N PRO A 118 -11.67 -1.35 5.71
CA PRO A 118 -12.99 -0.75 5.61
C PRO A 118 -14.02 -1.79 5.21
N ALA A 119 -15.28 -1.64 5.62
CA ALA A 119 -16.36 -2.53 5.22
C ALA A 119 -16.37 -2.74 3.69
N ALA A 120 -16.70 -3.95 3.25
CA ALA A 120 -16.84 -4.22 1.82
C ALA A 120 -17.91 -3.27 1.26
N ALA A 121 -17.52 -2.41 0.32
CA ALA A 121 -18.49 -1.57 -0.36
C ALA A 121 -19.47 -2.50 -1.11
N LYS A 122 -20.76 -2.36 -0.81
CA LYS A 122 -21.81 -3.01 -1.61
C LYS A 122 -21.72 -2.39 -3.00
N GLY A 123 -21.43 -3.21 -4.01
CA GLY A 123 -21.40 -2.82 -5.42
C GLY A 123 -22.77 -2.39 -5.91
#